data_AF-A0A944NTZ2-F1
#
_entry.id   AF-A0A944NTZ2-F1
#
_cell.length_a   1.000
_cell.length_b   1.000
_cell.length_c   1.000
_cell.angle_alpha   90.00
_cell.angle_beta   90.00
_cell.angle_gamma   90.00
#
_symmetry.space_group_name_H-M   'P 1'
#
loop_
_entity.id
_entity.type
_entity.pdbx_description
1 polymer ?
#
loop_
_entity_poly.entity_id
_entity_poly.type
_entity_poly.pdbx_seq_one_letter_code
_entity_poly.pdbx_strand_id
1 'polypeptide(L)'
;MRDRPNGANLLALIGRIEAADPSVSLPGDEVYTQRMLAHAKAIAERQEVLGDAPEQQELQSLRSLLGKDGELADLNRALAMAIRGGNFDPGATGVDAARRHLWQTALDRVRESNPKALKDQT
;
A
#
# COMPACT_ATOMS: atom_id res chain seq x y z
N MET A 1 -1.29 -5.72 1.73
CA MET A 1 -0.85 -5.69 0.30
C MET A 1 -0.23 -4.34 -0.09
N ARG A 2 0.58 -3.72 0.77
CA ARG A 2 1.08 -2.36 0.55
C ARG A 2 2.18 -2.29 -0.52
N ASP A 3 2.22 -1.17 -1.22
CA ASP A 3 3.26 -0.87 -2.19
C ASP A 3 4.61 -0.68 -1.49
N ARG A 4 5.67 -1.21 -2.11
CA ARG A 4 7.05 -0.97 -1.71
C ARG A 4 7.77 -0.23 -2.84
N PRO A 5 8.69 0.69 -2.52
CA PRO A 5 9.11 1.14 -1.19
C PRO A 5 8.00 1.89 -0.40
N ASN A 6 8.03 1.80 0.94
CA ASN A 6 7.14 2.56 1.82
C ASN A 6 7.71 3.99 2.09
N GLY A 7 6.97 4.82 2.80
CA GLY A 7 7.29 6.22 3.08
C GLY A 7 8.62 6.40 3.79
N ALA A 8 8.91 5.58 4.80
CA ALA A 8 10.21 5.57 5.48
C ALA A 8 11.35 5.26 4.50
N ASN A 9 11.17 4.26 3.63
CA ASN A 9 12.15 3.92 2.60
C ASN A 9 12.32 5.06 1.57
N LEU A 10 11.23 5.75 1.20
CA LEU A 10 11.25 6.90 0.30
C LEU A 10 12.03 8.06 0.91
N LEU A 11 11.79 8.40 2.19
CA LEU A 11 12.52 9.45 2.90
C LEU A 11 14.01 9.12 3.04
N ALA A 12 14.34 7.86 3.37
CA ALA A 12 15.72 7.41 3.43
C ALA A 12 16.43 7.53 2.07
N LEU A 13 15.74 7.19 0.97
CA LEU A 13 16.27 7.34 -0.37
C LEU A 13 16.47 8.81 -0.75
N ILE A 14 15.51 9.69 -0.41
CA ILE A 14 15.62 11.14 -0.64
C ILE A 14 16.82 11.71 0.13
N GLY A 15 17.00 11.34 1.40
CA GLY A 15 18.16 11.82 2.19
C GLY A 15 19.50 11.40 1.59
N ARG A 16 19.60 10.20 1.01
CA ARG A 16 20.81 9.75 0.28
C ARG A 16 21.05 10.57 -0.98
N ILE A 17 20.00 10.91 -1.71
CA ILE A 17 20.07 11.77 -2.90
C ILE A 17 20.55 13.17 -2.52
N GLU A 18 19.99 13.76 -1.47
CA GLU A 18 20.39 15.08 -0.96
C GLU A 18 21.84 15.10 -0.46
N ALA A 19 22.33 13.98 0.08
CA ALA A 19 23.72 13.79 0.47
C ALA A 19 24.67 13.50 -0.71
N ALA A 20 24.18 13.55 -1.95
CA ALA A 20 24.93 13.23 -3.18
C ALA A 20 25.61 11.84 -3.12
N ASP A 21 24.92 10.84 -2.57
CA ASP A 21 25.40 9.46 -2.51
C ASP A 21 25.68 8.94 -3.94
N PRO A 22 26.96 8.62 -4.27
CA PRO A 22 27.34 8.22 -5.62
C PRO A 22 26.78 6.85 -6.04
N SER A 23 26.25 6.06 -5.10
CA SER A 23 25.58 4.80 -5.40
C SER A 23 24.13 4.97 -5.89
N VAL A 24 23.57 6.18 -5.78
CA VAL A 24 22.21 6.47 -6.26
C VAL A 24 22.27 7.05 -7.67
N SER A 25 21.78 6.28 -8.64
CA SER A 25 21.66 6.75 -10.03
C SER A 25 20.37 7.54 -10.20
N LEU A 26 20.49 8.78 -10.68
CA LEU A 26 19.35 9.64 -11.01
C LEU A 26 19.15 9.77 -12.52
N PRO A 27 17.91 10.01 -12.97
CA PRO A 27 17.66 10.42 -14.35
C PRO A 27 18.43 11.71 -14.70
N GLY A 28 18.93 11.81 -15.93
CA GLY A 28 19.63 13.02 -16.40
C GLY A 28 18.72 14.24 -16.61
N ASP A 29 17.39 14.07 -16.54
CA ASP A 29 16.42 15.16 -16.62
C ASP A 29 16.16 15.72 -15.21
N GLU A 30 16.62 16.94 -14.97
CA GLU A 30 16.48 17.63 -13.68
C GLU A 30 15.01 17.92 -13.33
N VAL A 31 14.19 18.32 -14.32
CA VAL A 31 12.77 18.64 -14.09
C VAL A 31 12.01 17.39 -13.70
N TYR A 32 12.27 16.28 -14.39
CA TYR A 32 11.70 14.99 -14.04
C TYR A 32 12.14 14.53 -12.64
N THR A 33 13.43 14.67 -12.32
CA THR A 33 13.98 14.28 -11.01
C THR A 33 13.33 15.08 -9.88
N GLN A 34 13.20 16.40 -10.02
CA GLN A 34 12.55 17.25 -9.02
C GLN A 34 11.08 16.88 -8.80
N ARG A 35 10.35 16.59 -9.88
CA ARG A 35 8.96 16.10 -9.77
C ARG A 35 8.88 14.76 -9.05
N MET A 36 9.76 13.83 -9.41
CA MET A 36 9.80 12.49 -8.79
C MET A 36 10.08 12.57 -7.28
N LEU A 37 11.03 13.40 -6.86
CA LEU A 37 11.34 13.64 -5.44
C LEU A 37 10.15 14.27 -4.70
N ALA A 38 9.51 15.29 -5.29
CA ALA A 38 8.33 15.92 -4.70
C ALA A 38 7.16 14.92 -4.53
N HIS A 39 6.95 14.05 -5.52
CA HIS A 39 5.95 12.99 -5.43
C HIS A 39 6.27 11.98 -4.33
N ALA A 40 7.52 11.51 -4.25
CA ALA A 40 7.96 10.57 -3.23
C ALA A 40 7.81 11.15 -1.81
N LYS A 41 8.20 12.41 -1.61
CA LYS A 41 8.03 13.12 -0.34
C LYS A 41 6.56 13.23 0.06
N ALA A 42 5.70 13.62 -0.88
CA ALA A 42 4.27 13.73 -0.61
C ALA A 42 3.62 12.38 -0.25
N ILE A 43 4.09 11.26 -0.82
CA ILE A 43 3.65 9.91 -0.43
C ILE A 43 4.08 9.61 1.01
N ALA A 44 5.34 9.88 1.33
CA ALA A 44 5.86 9.63 2.67
C ALA A 44 5.14 10.44 3.75
N GLU A 45 4.91 11.74 3.52
CA GLU A 45 4.16 12.61 4.44
C GLU A 45 2.74 12.07 4.71
N ARG A 46 2.05 11.57 3.68
CA ARG A 46 0.71 10.97 3.88
C ARG A 46 0.77 9.69 4.71
N GLN A 47 1.76 8.83 4.46
CA GLN A 47 1.92 7.61 5.24
C GLN A 47 2.33 7.91 6.69
N GLU A 48 3.12 8.96 6.93
CA GLU A 48 3.43 9.43 8.27
C GLU A 48 2.18 9.93 9.01
N VAL A 49 1.36 10.76 8.36
CA VAL A 49 0.11 11.28 8.94
C VAL A 49 -0.89 10.16 9.25
N LEU A 50 -1.00 9.16 8.38
CA LEU A 50 -1.88 8.00 8.59
C LEU A 50 -1.33 7.02 9.63
N GLY A 51 -0.01 6.99 9.82
CA GLY A 51 0.68 6.06 10.69
C GLY A 51 0.32 4.60 10.39
N ASP A 52 0.21 3.81 11.46
CA ASP A 52 -0.05 2.37 11.37
C ASP A 52 -1.55 2.02 11.30
N ALA A 53 -2.44 3.02 11.36
CA ALA A 53 -3.88 2.78 11.43
C ALA A 53 -4.43 1.94 10.26
N PRO A 54 -4.07 2.20 8.98
CA PRO A 54 -4.55 1.37 7.88
C PRO A 54 -3.98 -0.06 7.94
N GLU A 55 -2.77 -0.23 8.47
CA GLU A 55 -2.14 -1.53 8.63
C GLU A 55 -2.84 -2.38 9.68
N GLN A 56 -3.16 -1.77 10.83
CA GLN A 56 -3.91 -2.41 11.90
C GLN A 56 -5.33 -2.77 11.46
N GLN A 57 -5.98 -1.89 10.68
CA GLN A 57 -7.29 -2.16 10.10
C GLN A 57 -7.25 -3.31 9.10
N GLU A 58 -6.25 -3.37 8.21
CA GLU A 58 -6.04 -4.48 7.28
C GLU A 58 -5.83 -5.79 8.04
N LEU A 59 -4.98 -5.77 9.07
CA LEU A 59 -4.67 -6.91 9.91
C LEU A 59 -5.93 -7.45 10.61
N GLN A 60 -6.69 -6.58 11.25
CA GLN A 60 -7.92 -6.97 11.92
C GLN A 60 -8.96 -7.52 10.95
N SER A 61 -9.10 -6.90 9.77
CA SER A 61 -10.01 -7.36 8.73
C SER A 61 -9.63 -8.75 8.22
N LEU A 62 -8.34 -9.02 8.01
CA LEU A 62 -7.84 -10.33 7.59
C LEU A 62 -8.03 -11.40 8.65
N ARG A 63 -7.78 -11.09 9.92
CA ARG A 63 -8.01 -12.01 11.04
C ARG A 63 -9.47 -12.46 11.09
N SER A 64 -10.39 -11.50 10.99
CA SER A 64 -11.83 -11.77 10.93
C SER A 64 -12.23 -12.57 9.69
N LEU A 65 -11.65 -12.26 8.52
CA LEU A 65 -12.00 -12.92 7.26
C LEU A 65 -11.50 -14.37 7.18
N LEU A 66 -10.31 -14.63 7.72
CA LEU A 66 -9.64 -15.93 7.63
C LEU A 66 -9.83 -16.80 8.89
N GLY A 67 -10.38 -16.22 9.97
CA GLY A 67 -10.58 -16.91 11.24
C GLY A 67 -9.27 -17.36 11.90
N LYS A 68 -8.17 -16.63 11.68
CA LYS A 68 -6.85 -16.98 12.22
C LYS A 68 -5.98 -15.76 12.48
N ASP A 69 -5.07 -15.91 13.43
CA ASP A 69 -4.02 -14.95 13.73
C ASP A 69 -2.76 -15.18 12.89
N GLY A 70 -1.91 -14.16 12.87
CA GLY A 70 -0.64 -14.16 12.16
C GLY A 70 -0.18 -12.74 11.83
N GLU A 71 0.98 -12.68 11.20
CA GLU A 71 1.54 -11.45 10.65
C GLU A 71 0.79 -11.04 9.38
N LEU A 72 0.76 -9.74 9.10
CA LEU A 72 0.01 -9.19 7.98
C LEU A 72 0.41 -9.81 6.63
N ALA A 73 1.71 -10.05 6.44
CA ALA A 73 2.23 -10.67 5.21
C ALA A 73 1.74 -12.11 5.03
N ASP A 74 1.66 -12.88 6.11
CA ASP A 74 1.24 -14.27 6.08
C ASP A 74 -0.27 -14.39 5.89
N LEU A 75 -1.04 -13.51 6.54
CA LEU A 75 -2.48 -13.43 6.34
C LEU A 75 -2.84 -12.99 4.92
N ASN A 76 -2.10 -12.05 4.34
CA ASN A 76 -2.26 -11.69 2.93
C ASN A 76 -1.99 -12.88 1.98
N ARG A 77 -0.94 -13.65 2.26
CA ARG A 77 -0.61 -14.85 1.48
C ARG A 77 -1.70 -15.91 1.62
N ALA A 78 -2.22 -16.10 2.83
CA ALA A 78 -3.32 -17.00 3.11
C ALA A 78 -4.62 -16.58 2.40
N LEU A 79 -4.95 -15.29 2.39
CA LEU A 79 -6.08 -14.77 1.62
C LEU A 79 -5.93 -15.08 0.14
N ALA A 80 -4.75 -14.83 -0.44
CA ALA A 80 -4.49 -15.13 -1.85
C ALA A 80 -4.64 -16.63 -2.17
N MET A 81 -4.18 -17.51 -1.27
CA MET A 81 -4.35 -18.95 -1.40
C MET A 81 -5.83 -19.37 -1.32
N ALA A 82 -6.58 -18.82 -0.37
CA ALA A 82 -8.01 -19.10 -0.19
C ALA A 82 -8.85 -18.61 -1.39
N ILE A 83 -8.55 -17.42 -1.93
CA ILE A 83 -9.17 -16.94 -3.17
C ILE A 83 -8.86 -17.91 -4.33
N ARG A 84 -7.60 -18.31 -4.50
CA ARG A 84 -7.21 -19.26 -5.55
C ARG A 84 -7.85 -20.64 -5.36
N GLY A 85 -8.13 -21.04 -4.12
CA GLY A 85 -8.81 -22.29 -3.77
C GLY A 85 -10.33 -22.25 -3.94
N GLY A 86 -10.91 -21.13 -4.34
CA GLY A 86 -12.36 -20.98 -4.54
C GLY A 86 -13.15 -20.76 -3.24
N ASN A 87 -12.48 -20.54 -2.10
CA ASN A 87 -13.16 -20.28 -0.82
C ASN A 87 -14.02 -19.00 -0.81
N PHE A 88 -13.83 -18.13 -1.80
CA PHE A 88 -14.56 -16.87 -1.98
C PHE A 88 -15.22 -16.76 -3.36
N ASP A 89 -15.50 -17.89 -4.02
CA ASP A 89 -16.21 -17.91 -5.31
C ASP A 89 -17.68 -17.50 -5.15
N PRO A 90 -18.39 -17.16 -6.25
CA PRO A 90 -19.80 -16.81 -6.20
C PRO A 90 -20.64 -17.88 -5.47
N GLY A 91 -21.37 -17.46 -4.44
CA GLY A 91 -22.17 -18.33 -3.58
C GLY A 91 -21.49 -18.77 -2.28
N ALA A 92 -20.18 -18.54 -2.13
CA ALA A 92 -19.50 -18.74 -0.85
C ALA A 92 -19.90 -17.66 0.17
N THR A 93 -20.12 -18.04 1.44
CA THR A 93 -20.56 -17.13 2.51
C THR A 93 -19.61 -15.94 2.72
N GLY A 94 -18.31 -16.09 2.43
CA GLY A 94 -17.31 -15.06 2.63
C GLY A 94 -17.08 -14.09 1.46
N VAL A 95 -17.74 -14.28 0.31
CA VAL A 95 -17.41 -13.53 -0.93
C VAL A 95 -17.55 -12.02 -0.77
N ASP A 96 -18.61 -11.55 -0.11
CA ASP A 96 -18.85 -10.11 0.07
C ASP A 96 -17.88 -9.49 1.07
N ALA A 97 -17.48 -10.24 2.10
CA ALA A 97 -16.47 -9.79 3.05
C ALA A 97 -15.10 -9.69 2.38
N ALA A 98 -14.70 -10.68 1.59
CA ALA A 98 -13.46 -10.66 0.83
C ALA A 98 -13.45 -9.52 -0.21
N ARG A 99 -14.55 -9.32 -0.95
CA ARG A 99 -14.68 -8.21 -1.90
C ARG A 99 -14.53 -6.85 -1.22
N ARG A 100 -15.23 -6.63 -0.10
CA ARG A 100 -15.13 -5.38 0.66
C ARG A 100 -13.71 -5.14 1.18
N HIS A 101 -13.07 -6.19 1.70
CA HIS A 101 -11.69 -6.11 2.16
C HIS A 101 -10.75 -5.68 1.02
N LEU A 102 -10.76 -6.39 -0.11
CA LEU A 102 -9.91 -6.08 -1.26
C LEU A 102 -10.16 -4.67 -1.81
N TRP A 103 -11.42 -4.25 -1.86
CA TRP A 103 -11.78 -2.91 -2.30
C TRP A 103 -11.23 -1.84 -1.35
N GLN A 104 -11.40 -2.02 -0.04
CA GLN A 104 -10.92 -1.08 0.96
C GLN A 104 -9.39 -0.97 0.92
N THR A 105 -8.67 -2.08 0.88
CA THR A 105 -7.21 -2.09 0.76
C THR A 105 -6.73 -1.42 -0.54
N ALA A 106 -7.46 -1.58 -1.65
CA ALA A 106 -7.14 -0.88 -2.89
C ALA A 106 -7.35 0.65 -2.75
N LEU A 107 -8.46 1.08 -2.16
CA LEU A 107 -8.71 2.50 -1.91
C LEU A 107 -7.63 3.12 -1.03
N ASP A 108 -7.22 2.45 0.05
CA ASP A 108 -6.20 2.96 0.96
C ASP A 108 -4.84 3.12 0.28
N ARG A 109 -4.45 2.17 -0.58
CA ARG A 109 -3.24 2.31 -1.42
C ARG A 109 -3.32 3.50 -2.36
N VAL A 110 -4.47 3.75 -2.98
CA VAL A 110 -4.64 4.90 -3.88
C VAL A 110 -4.64 6.22 -3.11
N ARG A 111 -5.23 6.28 -1.90
CA ARG A 111 -5.18 7.47 -1.03
C ARG A 111 -3.74 7.88 -0.70
N GLU A 112 -2.87 6.90 -0.45
CA GLU A 112 -1.46 7.13 -0.16
C GLU A 112 -0.67 7.54 -1.41
N SER A 113 -0.79 6.78 -2.50
CA SER A 113 0.04 6.93 -3.69
C SER A 113 -0.42 8.02 -4.67
N ASN A 114 -1.72 8.08 -4.96
CA ASN A 114 -2.31 9.00 -5.94
C ASN A 114 -3.75 9.40 -5.57
N PRO A 115 -3.93 10.25 -4.54
CA PRO A 115 -5.26 10.63 -4.05
C PRO A 115 -6.11 11.38 -5.08
N LYS A 116 -5.50 11.94 -6.14
CA LYS A 116 -6.25 12.62 -7.21
C LYS A 116 -7.12 11.65 -8.00
N ALA A 117 -6.68 10.41 -8.18
CA ALA A 117 -7.46 9.38 -8.88
C ALA A 117 -8.78 9.02 -8.20
N LEU A 118 -8.96 9.39 -6.92
CA LEU A 118 -10.21 9.18 -6.18
C LEU A 118 -11.18 10.36 -6.28
N LYS A 119 -10.71 11.54 -6.72
CA LYS A 119 -11.54 12.75 -6.81
C LYS A 119 -12.39 12.76 -8.08
N ASP A 120 -11.92 12.09 -9.14
CA ASP A 120 -12.62 11.99 -10.42
C ASP A 120 -13.75 10.94 -10.42
N GLN A 121 -14.09 10.36 -9.27
CA GLN A 121 -15.20 9.39 -9.10
C GLN A 121 -16.46 10.01 -8.46
N THR A 122 -16.55 11.34 -8.43
CA THR A 122 -17.73 12.09 -7.95
C THR A 122 -18.51 12.65 -9.12
#